data_AF-A0A5N7D4U5-F1
#
_entry.id   AF-A0A5N7D4U5-F1
#
_cell.length_a   1.000
_cell.length_b   1.000
_cell.length_c   1.000
_cell.angle_alpha   90.00
_cell.angle_beta   90.00
_cell.angle_gamma   90.00
#
_symmetry.space_group_name_H-M   'P 1'
#
loop_
_entity.id
_entity.type
_entity.pdbx_description
1 polymer ?
#
loop_
_entity_poly.entity_id
_entity_poly.type
_entity_poly.pdbx_seq_one_letter_code
_entity_poly.pdbx_strand_id
1 'polypeptide(L)'
;MKAFNYIWFLAAGLLARAQPDESPLEGYTIEEFSWEVETTPGGSTVVLNGTVEQVLSQLRDINPNYDAEFAIPADEVEQPVEEEDASSHLTKRGDVKCGGYPKARRVHIEQGIKYLRGVPGKPQRGPGPGSCGQVSCSWSSAIWWCNDNTFTKVLPSFNNIADGAQLIKNTCLHGGQMFSGQDSHNDKWSTIVRWHKC
;
A
#
# COMPACT_ATOMS: atom_id res chain seq x y z
N MET A 1 72.68 20.38 -1.53
CA MET A 1 72.01 19.18 -0.97
C MET A 1 70.93 19.61 0.00
N LYS A 2 69.66 19.63 -0.42
CA LYS A 2 68.48 19.60 0.47
C LYS A 2 67.35 18.93 -0.31
N ALA A 3 67.07 17.68 0.01
CA ALA A 3 65.97 16.92 -0.58
C ALA A 3 64.66 17.30 0.13
N PHE A 4 63.66 17.75 -0.63
CA PHE A 4 62.30 17.94 -0.14
C PHE A 4 61.55 16.62 -0.30
N ASN A 5 61.26 15.95 0.81
CA ASN A 5 60.37 14.78 0.86
C ASN A 5 58.92 15.26 0.80
N TYR A 6 58.20 14.92 -0.27
CA TYR A 6 56.75 15.05 -0.32
C TYR A 6 56.12 13.74 0.15
N ILE A 7 55.51 13.77 1.35
CA ILE A 7 54.71 12.66 1.87
C ILE A 7 53.29 12.83 1.33
N TRP A 8 52.85 11.90 0.48
CA TRP A 8 51.46 11.80 0.04
C TRP A 8 50.66 11.05 1.12
N PHE A 9 49.74 11.75 1.78
CA PHE A 9 48.72 11.09 2.61
C PHE A 9 47.60 10.58 1.69
N LEU A 10 47.57 9.26 1.46
CA LEU A 10 46.39 8.60 0.89
C LEU A 10 45.31 8.51 1.98
N ALA A 11 44.29 9.35 1.89
CA ALA A 11 43.09 9.20 2.70
C ALA A 11 42.30 7.99 2.18
N ALA A 12 42.36 6.86 2.89
CA ALA A 12 41.50 5.71 2.64
C ALA A 12 40.08 6.06 3.10
N GLY A 13 39.20 6.41 2.16
CA GLY A 13 37.77 6.57 2.42
C GLY A 13 37.15 5.22 2.80
N LEU A 14 36.60 5.12 4.01
CA LEU A 14 35.70 4.02 4.36
C LEU A 14 34.42 4.16 3.52
N LEU A 15 34.33 3.37 2.46
CA LEU A 15 33.05 3.12 1.79
C LEU A 15 32.20 2.28 2.74
N ALA A 16 31.26 2.92 3.43
CA ALA A 16 30.20 2.23 4.15
C ALA A 16 29.39 1.41 3.14
N ARG A 17 29.53 0.09 3.18
CA ARG A 17 28.73 -0.83 2.38
C ARG A 17 27.32 -0.81 2.95
N ALA A 18 26.38 -0.15 2.28
CA ALA A 18 24.96 -0.29 2.57
C ALA A 18 24.63 -1.78 2.43
N GLN A 19 24.24 -2.42 3.54
CA GLN A 19 23.72 -3.78 3.48
C GLN A 19 22.30 -3.71 2.89
N PRO A 20 21.94 -4.60 1.95
CA PRO A 20 20.57 -4.71 1.50
C PRO A 20 19.71 -5.06 2.72
N ASP A 21 18.72 -4.23 3.02
CA ASP A 21 17.73 -4.51 4.05
C ASP A 21 17.08 -5.85 3.70
N GLU A 22 17.02 -6.74 4.68
CA GLU A 22 16.42 -8.07 4.50
C GLU A 22 14.94 -7.84 4.16
N SER A 23 14.47 -8.36 3.03
CA SER A 23 13.09 -8.12 2.62
C SER A 23 12.15 -8.55 3.75
N PRO A 24 11.26 -7.66 4.24
CA PRO A 24 10.37 -7.93 5.36
C PRO A 24 9.37 -9.05 5.04
N LEU A 25 9.26 -9.44 3.77
CA LEU A 25 8.48 -10.56 3.26
C LEU A 25 9.44 -11.59 2.66
N GLU A 26 9.58 -12.74 3.32
CA GLU A 26 10.40 -13.86 2.85
C GLU A 26 9.88 -14.33 1.47
N GLY A 27 10.74 -14.26 0.44
CA GLY A 27 10.40 -14.62 -0.94
C GLY A 27 9.89 -13.48 -1.85
N TYR A 28 9.89 -12.22 -1.38
CA TYR A 28 9.38 -11.07 -2.14
C TYR A 28 10.43 -9.97 -2.32
N THR A 29 10.44 -9.30 -3.49
CA THR A 29 11.23 -8.08 -3.73
C THR A 29 10.41 -6.86 -3.34
N ILE A 30 10.91 -5.99 -2.46
CA ILE A 30 10.26 -4.70 -2.19
C ILE A 30 10.60 -3.75 -3.33
N GLU A 31 9.60 -3.36 -4.11
CA GLU A 31 9.72 -2.25 -5.04
C GLU A 31 8.83 -1.11 -4.54
N GLU A 32 9.36 0.12 -4.57
CA GLU A 32 8.60 1.33 -4.23
C GLU A 32 7.29 1.33 -5.02
N PHE A 33 6.20 1.57 -4.31
CA PHE A 33 4.88 1.57 -4.90
C PHE A 33 4.60 2.93 -5.52
N SER A 34 4.36 2.95 -6.84
CA SER A 34 4.01 4.15 -7.59
C SER A 34 2.49 4.28 -7.77
N TRP A 35 2.00 5.50 -7.63
CA TRP A 35 0.61 5.89 -7.63
C TRP A 35 0.36 6.83 -8.79
N GLU A 36 -0.42 6.41 -9.77
CA GLU A 36 -0.96 7.33 -10.77
C GLU A 36 -2.29 7.89 -10.25
N VAL A 37 -2.30 9.17 -9.87
CA VAL A 37 -3.40 9.82 -9.14
C VAL A 37 -3.74 11.20 -9.70
N GLU A 38 -5.01 11.58 -9.64
CA GLU A 38 -5.47 12.93 -10.00
C GLU A 38 -5.14 13.93 -8.88
N THR A 39 -4.73 15.14 -9.27
CA THR A 39 -4.42 16.25 -8.34
C THR A 39 -5.61 17.20 -8.12
N THR A 40 -6.52 17.26 -9.09
CA THR A 40 -7.80 17.96 -9.08
C THR A 40 -8.86 17.08 -9.74
N PRO A 41 -10.16 17.18 -9.37
CA PRO A 41 -11.20 16.30 -9.92
C PRO A 41 -11.29 16.36 -11.46
N GLY A 42 -11.09 15.21 -12.12
CA GLY A 42 -11.13 15.11 -13.58
C GLY A 42 -9.94 15.78 -14.30
N GLY A 43 -8.90 16.16 -13.54
CA GLY A 43 -7.68 16.77 -14.05
C GLY A 43 -6.67 15.77 -14.59
N SER A 44 -5.45 16.26 -14.85
CA SER A 44 -4.32 15.40 -15.23
C SER A 44 -3.82 14.56 -14.05
N THR A 45 -3.35 13.35 -14.34
CA THR A 45 -2.70 12.47 -13.36
C THR A 45 -1.23 12.82 -13.16
N VAL A 46 -0.73 12.54 -11.96
CA VAL A 46 0.70 12.56 -11.62
C VAL A 46 1.11 11.19 -11.08
N VAL A 47 2.39 10.85 -11.21
CA VAL A 47 2.97 9.64 -10.60
C VAL A 47 3.68 10.01 -9.31
N LEU A 48 3.17 9.53 -8.17
CA LEU A 48 3.74 9.75 -6.84
C LEU A 48 4.23 8.42 -6.24
N ASN A 49 5.27 8.45 -5.43
CA ASN A 49 5.81 7.25 -4.80
C ASN A 49 5.56 7.27 -3.29
N GLY A 50 5.38 6.08 -2.70
CA GLY A 50 5.31 5.90 -1.25
C GLY A 50 4.06 5.13 -0.77
N THR A 51 3.73 5.26 0.51
CA THR A 51 2.46 4.79 1.07
C THR A 51 1.33 5.78 0.79
N VAL A 52 0.07 5.37 0.99
CA VAL A 52 -1.09 6.26 0.85
C VAL A 52 -1.00 7.49 1.76
N GLU A 53 -0.39 7.36 2.94
CA GLU A 53 -0.15 8.50 3.84
C GLU A 53 0.81 9.53 3.22
N GLN A 54 1.90 9.05 2.61
CA GLN A 54 2.88 9.90 1.93
C GLN A 54 2.32 10.53 0.65
N VAL A 55 1.51 9.77 -0.09
CA VAL A 55 0.84 10.23 -1.32
C VAL A 55 -0.20 11.31 -0.98
N LEU A 56 -1.03 11.12 0.04
CA LEU A 56 -1.95 12.15 0.51
C LEU A 56 -1.23 13.41 1.00
N SER A 57 -0.06 13.29 1.63
CA SER A 57 0.77 14.45 1.97
C SER A 57 1.22 15.21 0.73
N GLN A 58 1.79 14.51 -0.26
CA GLN A 58 2.25 15.11 -1.52
C GLN A 58 1.09 15.76 -2.30
N LEU A 59 -0.09 15.13 -2.32
CA LEU A 59 -1.28 15.68 -2.98
C LEU A 59 -1.76 16.97 -2.33
N ARG A 60 -1.70 17.08 -1.01
CA ARG A 60 -2.03 18.32 -0.27
C ARG A 60 -0.99 19.42 -0.49
N ASP A 61 0.28 19.04 -0.69
CA ASP A 61 1.34 20.01 -1.04
C ASP A 61 1.13 20.57 -2.47
N ILE A 62 0.68 19.73 -3.40
CA ILE A 62 0.36 20.12 -4.78
C ILE A 62 -0.94 20.93 -4.85
N ASN A 63 -1.99 20.47 -4.15
CA ASN A 63 -3.31 21.08 -4.10
C ASN A 63 -3.73 21.25 -2.64
N PRO A 64 -3.55 22.45 -2.04
CA PRO A 64 -3.97 22.71 -0.67
C PRO A 64 -5.49 22.56 -0.42
N ASN A 65 -6.31 22.53 -1.47
CA ASN A 65 -7.76 22.33 -1.40
C ASN A 65 -8.19 20.87 -1.68
N TYR A 66 -7.24 19.94 -1.81
CA TYR A 66 -7.46 18.56 -2.21
C TYR A 66 -8.58 17.87 -1.41
N ASP A 67 -8.53 17.95 -0.08
CA ASP A 67 -9.51 17.27 0.77
C ASP A 67 -10.95 17.78 0.57
N ALA A 68 -11.12 19.06 0.19
CA ALA A 68 -12.45 19.63 -0.06
C ALA A 68 -12.95 19.29 -1.48
N GLU A 69 -12.06 19.25 -2.46
CA GLU A 69 -12.40 18.96 -3.85
C GLU A 69 -12.70 17.47 -4.09
N PHE A 70 -12.06 16.58 -3.32
CA PHE A 70 -12.27 15.13 -3.36
C PHE A 70 -13.11 14.59 -2.20
N ALA A 71 -13.72 15.49 -1.40
CA ALA A 71 -14.71 15.06 -0.42
C ALA A 71 -15.88 14.39 -1.15
N ILE A 72 -16.17 13.13 -0.83
CA ILE A 72 -17.42 12.50 -1.25
C ILE A 72 -18.56 13.29 -0.58
N PRO A 73 -19.48 13.92 -1.35
CA PRO A 73 -20.63 14.62 -0.78
C PRO A 73 -21.42 13.67 0.12
N ALA A 74 -21.87 14.14 1.29
CA ALA A 74 -22.66 13.32 2.21
C ALA A 74 -23.92 12.72 1.54
N ASP A 75 -24.45 13.40 0.52
CA ASP A 75 -25.64 12.99 -0.23
C ASP A 75 -25.39 11.80 -1.18
N GLU A 76 -24.13 11.49 -1.54
CA GLU A 76 -23.78 10.26 -2.26
C GLU A 76 -23.64 9.03 -1.33
N VAL A 77 -23.61 9.26 -0.01
CA VAL A 77 -23.60 8.21 1.01
C VAL A 77 -25.02 7.74 1.37
N GLU A 78 -26.05 8.53 1.05
CA GLU A 78 -27.44 8.31 1.47
C GLU A 78 -28.41 7.87 0.36
N GLN A 79 -27.95 7.53 -0.85
CA GLN A 79 -28.82 6.72 -1.70
C GLN A 79 -28.86 5.31 -1.11
N PRO A 80 -30.03 4.81 -0.64
CA PRO A 80 -30.17 3.39 -0.44
C PRO A 80 -29.85 2.80 -1.80
N VAL A 81 -28.75 2.04 -1.87
CA VAL A 81 -28.57 1.12 -2.99
C VAL A 81 -29.80 0.25 -2.92
N GLU A 82 -30.77 0.52 -3.79
CA GLU A 82 -31.88 -0.39 -4.01
C GLU A 82 -31.22 -1.75 -4.20
N GLU A 83 -31.69 -2.74 -3.43
CA GLU A 83 -31.22 -4.12 -3.50
C GLU A 83 -31.60 -4.68 -4.87
N GLU A 84 -30.95 -4.21 -5.94
CA GLU A 84 -30.98 -4.81 -7.25
C GLU A 84 -30.12 -6.08 -7.16
N ASP A 85 -30.79 -7.13 -6.70
CA ASP A 85 -30.45 -8.54 -6.89
C ASP A 85 -28.94 -8.83 -6.84
N ALA A 86 -28.38 -8.73 -5.62
CA ALA A 86 -26.98 -9.04 -5.28
C ALA A 86 -26.58 -10.52 -5.51
N SER A 87 -27.32 -11.25 -6.34
CA SER A 87 -27.09 -12.62 -6.77
C SER A 87 -26.19 -12.70 -8.02
N SER A 88 -26.18 -11.70 -8.90
CA SER A 88 -25.56 -11.84 -10.24
C SER A 88 -24.07 -11.50 -10.34
N HIS A 89 -23.47 -10.89 -9.31
CA HIS A 89 -22.05 -10.51 -9.31
C HIS A 89 -21.33 -10.86 -7.99
N LEU A 90 -21.66 -12.01 -7.39
CA LEU A 90 -20.88 -12.55 -6.28
C LEU A 90 -19.53 -13.05 -6.83
N THR A 91 -18.58 -12.14 -7.04
CA THR A 91 -17.16 -12.53 -7.05
C THR A 91 -16.90 -13.26 -5.75
N LYS A 92 -16.49 -14.52 -5.86
CA LYS A 92 -16.17 -15.40 -4.73
C LYS A 92 -15.34 -14.60 -3.73
N ARG A 93 -15.82 -14.48 -2.48
CA ARG A 93 -15.05 -13.89 -1.37
C ARG A 93 -13.66 -14.53 -1.38
N GLY A 94 -12.60 -13.72 -1.32
CA GLY A 94 -11.25 -14.24 -1.44
C GLY A 94 -10.90 -15.23 -0.32
N ASP A 95 -9.85 -16.01 -0.55
CA ASP A 95 -9.40 -17.03 0.40
C ASP A 95 -8.64 -16.35 1.55
N VAL A 96 -9.37 -16.02 2.62
CA VAL A 96 -8.81 -15.31 3.77
C VAL A 96 -8.14 -16.30 4.73
N LYS A 97 -6.84 -16.13 4.91
CA LYS A 97 -6.04 -16.85 5.92
C LYS A 97 -5.68 -15.92 7.07
N CYS A 98 -6.07 -16.29 8.27
CA CYS A 98 -5.78 -15.54 9.49
C CYS A 98 -4.44 -15.96 10.12
N GLY A 99 -3.73 -15.01 10.74
CA GLY A 99 -2.43 -15.30 11.34
C GLY A 99 -1.31 -15.28 10.29
N GLY A 100 -0.30 -16.15 10.44
CA GLY A 100 0.84 -16.30 9.52
C GLY A 100 1.86 -15.15 9.52
N TYR A 101 1.53 -14.01 10.13
CA TYR A 101 2.37 -12.82 10.18
C TYR A 101 2.36 -12.19 11.58
N PRO A 102 3.37 -11.38 11.93
CA PRO A 102 3.31 -10.48 13.08
C PRO A 102 2.06 -9.57 13.02
N LYS A 103 1.39 -9.35 14.16
CA LYS A 103 0.07 -8.70 14.20
C LYS A 103 0.15 -7.17 14.16
N ALA A 104 -0.67 -6.55 13.32
CA ALA A 104 -0.88 -5.11 13.26
C ALA A 104 -2.02 -4.65 14.17
N ARG A 105 -2.01 -3.37 14.56
CA ARG A 105 -3.04 -2.79 15.42
C ARG A 105 -4.21 -2.28 14.60
N ARG A 106 -5.42 -2.66 15.00
CA ARG A 106 -6.69 -2.39 14.31
C ARG A 106 -6.88 -0.94 13.90
N VAL A 107 -6.66 -0.01 14.82
CA VAL A 107 -6.92 1.42 14.58
C VAL A 107 -6.11 1.99 13.42
N HIS A 108 -4.87 1.52 13.22
CA HIS A 108 -4.01 2.00 12.15
C HIS A 108 -4.34 1.33 10.81
N ILE A 109 -4.79 0.07 10.83
CA ILE A 109 -5.30 -0.59 9.62
C ILE A 109 -6.62 0.04 9.16
N GLU A 110 -7.52 0.38 10.07
CA GLU A 110 -8.76 1.11 9.74
C GLU A 110 -8.48 2.48 9.13
N GLN A 111 -7.47 3.18 9.66
CA GLN A 111 -7.03 4.45 9.11
C GLN A 111 -6.44 4.29 7.70
N GLY A 112 -5.61 3.28 7.47
CA GLY A 112 -5.07 2.95 6.14
C GLY A 112 -6.17 2.60 5.13
N ILE A 113 -7.16 1.79 5.53
CA ILE A 113 -8.36 1.50 4.73
C ILE A 113 -9.09 2.79 4.35
N LYS A 114 -9.30 3.71 5.31
CA LYS A 114 -9.95 4.99 5.05
C LYS A 114 -9.16 5.84 4.05
N TYR A 115 -7.83 5.90 4.17
CA TYR A 115 -7.00 6.64 3.23
C TYR A 115 -7.02 6.04 1.83
N LEU A 116 -6.95 4.71 1.70
CA LEU A 116 -7.05 4.02 0.41
C LEU A 116 -8.38 4.32 -0.30
N ARG A 117 -9.48 4.46 0.45
CA ARG A 117 -10.79 4.82 -0.10
C ARG A 117 -10.89 6.28 -0.55
N GLY A 118 -10.04 7.17 0.00
CA GLY A 118 -10.04 8.60 -0.31
C GLY A 118 -9.14 9.00 -1.48
N VAL A 119 -8.38 8.07 -2.05
CA VAL A 119 -7.49 8.36 -3.18
C VAL A 119 -8.10 7.77 -4.47
N PRO A 120 -8.44 8.61 -5.47
CA PRO A 120 -8.89 8.15 -6.77
C PRO A 120 -7.72 7.57 -7.57
N GLY A 121 -8.02 6.74 -8.57
CA GLY A 121 -7.02 6.20 -9.49
C GLY A 121 -7.02 4.68 -9.57
N LYS A 122 -6.19 4.15 -10.48
CA LYS A 122 -6.11 2.72 -10.80
C LYS A 122 -4.73 2.20 -10.42
N PRO A 123 -4.56 1.53 -9.27
CA PRO A 123 -3.26 1.05 -8.85
C PRO A 123 -2.72 0.03 -9.84
N GLN A 124 -1.42 0.14 -10.14
CA GLN A 124 -0.70 -0.78 -11.01
C GLN A 124 0.48 -1.39 -10.27
N ARG A 125 0.78 -2.66 -10.52
CA ARG A 125 1.95 -3.32 -9.97
C ARG A 125 2.54 -4.27 -11.00
N GLY A 126 3.86 -4.20 -11.17
CA GLY A 126 4.61 -4.97 -12.14
C GLY A 126 4.45 -6.50 -11.98
N PRO A 127 4.92 -7.27 -12.96
CA PRO A 127 4.84 -8.73 -12.93
C PRO A 127 5.56 -9.32 -11.71
N GLY A 128 4.93 -10.31 -11.09
CA GLY A 128 5.53 -11.24 -10.13
C GLY A 128 6.21 -12.45 -10.80
N PRO A 129 6.44 -13.55 -10.04
CA PRO A 129 5.88 -13.84 -8.72
C PRO A 129 6.45 -12.94 -7.62
N GLY A 130 5.61 -12.54 -6.68
CA GLY A 130 6.04 -11.85 -5.47
C GLY A 130 6.42 -10.37 -5.61
N SER A 131 5.80 -9.63 -6.53
CA SER A 131 5.87 -8.17 -6.47
C SER A 131 4.91 -7.69 -5.38
N CYS A 132 5.42 -7.25 -4.22
CA CYS A 132 4.60 -6.69 -3.13
C CYS A 132 4.94 -5.23 -2.85
N GLY A 133 3.91 -4.44 -2.56
CA GLY A 133 4.00 -3.03 -2.21
C GLY A 133 3.36 -2.74 -0.89
N GLN A 134 4.06 -1.98 -0.06
CA GLN A 134 3.46 -1.41 1.13
C GLN A 134 2.58 -0.24 0.71
N VAL A 135 1.27 -0.43 0.75
CA VAL A 135 0.31 0.59 0.30
C VAL A 135 -0.13 1.51 1.43
N SER A 136 -0.01 1.07 2.67
CA SER A 136 -0.25 1.89 3.87
C SER A 136 0.65 1.40 4.99
N CYS A 137 1.19 2.32 5.78
CA CYS A 137 1.92 2.00 7.01
C CYS A 137 1.78 3.12 8.02
N SER A 138 1.28 2.79 9.21
CA SER A 138 1.21 3.74 10.33
C SER A 138 1.42 3.01 11.64
N TRP A 139 2.29 3.55 12.52
CA TRP A 139 2.59 2.97 13.85
C TRP A 139 2.84 1.45 13.79
N SER A 140 3.72 1.08 12.89
CA SER A 140 4.11 -0.29 12.55
C SER A 140 2.97 -1.24 12.14
N SER A 141 1.86 -0.71 11.63
CA SER A 141 0.72 -1.46 11.13
C SER A 141 0.60 -1.22 9.64
N ALA A 142 0.82 -2.26 8.83
CA ALA A 142 0.93 -2.12 7.38
C ALA A 142 -0.13 -2.92 6.63
N ILE A 143 -0.54 -2.35 5.50
CA ILE A 143 -1.33 -3.01 4.47
C ILE A 143 -0.41 -3.17 3.25
N TRP A 144 -0.38 -4.37 2.69
CA TRP A 144 0.39 -4.69 1.50
C TRP A 144 -0.53 -5.14 0.38
N TRP A 145 -0.17 -4.78 -0.85
CA TRP A 145 -0.76 -5.31 -2.07
C TRP A 145 0.30 -6.07 -2.87
N CYS A 146 -0.01 -7.31 -3.21
CA CYS A 146 0.91 -8.21 -3.89
C CYS A 146 0.32 -8.70 -5.22
N ASN A 147 1.17 -8.76 -6.24
CA ASN A 147 0.87 -9.33 -7.54
C ASN A 147 1.71 -10.61 -7.75
N ASP A 148 1.02 -11.74 -7.83
CA ASP A 148 1.60 -13.06 -8.12
C ASP A 148 1.39 -13.49 -9.57
N ASN A 149 0.80 -12.63 -10.42
CA ASN A 149 0.76 -12.85 -11.86
C ASN A 149 2.13 -12.64 -12.49
N THR A 150 2.40 -13.29 -13.62
CA THR A 150 3.60 -13.04 -14.43
C THR A 150 3.50 -11.80 -15.32
N PHE A 151 2.47 -10.97 -15.12
CA PHE A 151 2.19 -9.76 -15.90
C PHE A 151 1.74 -8.63 -14.96
N THR A 152 1.85 -7.38 -15.42
CA THR A 152 1.41 -6.20 -14.66
C THR A 152 -0.07 -6.30 -14.32
N LYS A 153 -0.40 -6.16 -13.03
CA LYS A 153 -1.77 -6.13 -12.55
C LYS A 153 -2.22 -4.69 -12.39
N VAL A 154 -3.41 -4.39 -12.90
CA VAL A 154 -4.11 -3.13 -12.69
C VAL A 154 -5.42 -3.44 -12.00
N LEU A 155 -5.71 -2.78 -10.88
CA LEU A 155 -7.03 -2.89 -10.24
C LEU A 155 -7.93 -1.72 -10.67
N PRO A 156 -9.26 -1.91 -10.69
CA PRO A 156 -10.20 -0.85 -11.02
C PRO A 156 -10.09 0.39 -10.13
N SER A 157 -9.70 0.20 -8.85
CA SER A 157 -9.52 1.29 -7.89
C SER A 157 -8.69 0.86 -6.67
N PHE A 158 -8.27 1.82 -5.86
CA PHE A 158 -7.70 1.56 -4.53
C PHE A 158 -8.73 0.93 -3.55
N ASN A 159 -10.03 1.07 -3.82
CA ASN A 159 -11.08 0.41 -3.02
C ASN A 159 -10.92 -1.11 -3.04
N ASN A 160 -10.41 -1.70 -4.14
CA ASN A 160 -10.17 -3.14 -4.20
C ASN A 160 -9.19 -3.62 -3.13
N ILE A 161 -8.12 -2.85 -2.86
CA ILE A 161 -7.13 -3.17 -1.82
C ILE A 161 -7.72 -2.89 -0.43
N ALA A 162 -8.45 -1.77 -0.30
CA ALA A 162 -9.14 -1.43 0.94
C ALA A 162 -10.16 -2.50 1.36
N ASP A 163 -10.90 -3.06 0.41
CA ASP A 163 -11.90 -4.10 0.64
C ASP A 163 -11.25 -5.43 1.03
N GLY A 164 -10.11 -5.79 0.43
CA GLY A 164 -9.31 -6.93 0.88
C GLY A 164 -8.83 -6.78 2.33
N ALA A 165 -8.30 -5.62 2.70
CA ALA A 165 -7.88 -5.34 4.08
C ALA A 165 -9.07 -5.33 5.06
N GLN A 166 -10.21 -4.79 4.63
CA GLN A 166 -11.46 -4.78 5.40
C GLN A 166 -12.02 -6.19 5.58
N LEU A 167 -11.93 -7.06 4.58
CA LEU A 167 -12.31 -8.47 4.67
C LEU A 167 -11.41 -9.24 5.64
N ILE A 168 -10.09 -9.03 5.59
CA ILE A 168 -9.14 -9.61 6.56
C ILE A 168 -9.49 -9.17 7.99
N LYS A 169 -9.78 -7.88 8.19
CA LYS A 169 -10.22 -7.37 9.50
C LYS A 169 -11.49 -8.09 9.99
N ASN A 170 -12.52 -8.14 9.15
CA ASN A 170 -13.80 -8.74 9.49
C ASN A 170 -13.69 -10.22 9.84
N THR A 171 -12.81 -10.95 9.16
CA THR A 171 -12.65 -12.39 9.34
C THR A 171 -11.68 -12.73 10.47
N CYS A 172 -10.57 -12.00 10.62
CA CYS A 172 -9.46 -12.40 11.48
C CYS A 172 -9.39 -11.68 12.83
N LEU A 173 -10.18 -10.63 13.05
CA LEU A 173 -10.22 -9.90 14.31
C LEU A 173 -11.25 -10.51 15.26
N HIS A 174 -10.82 -11.40 16.16
CA HIS A 174 -11.68 -12.03 17.15
C HIS A 174 -11.64 -11.29 18.51
N GLY A 175 -12.28 -10.12 18.59
CA GLY A 175 -12.50 -9.37 19.85
C GLY A 175 -11.29 -8.63 20.44
N GLY A 176 -10.12 -8.71 19.80
CA GLY A 176 -8.89 -8.02 20.22
C GLY A 176 -8.65 -6.67 19.54
N GLN A 177 -7.43 -6.15 19.66
CA GLN A 177 -6.94 -4.97 18.92
C GLN A 177 -5.84 -5.29 17.93
N MET A 178 -5.37 -6.54 17.89
CA MET A 178 -4.22 -6.98 17.10
C MET A 178 -4.63 -8.13 16.21
N PHE A 179 -4.36 -8.04 14.91
CA PHE A 179 -4.63 -9.11 13.96
C PHE A 179 -3.64 -9.09 12.80
N SER A 180 -3.63 -10.18 12.05
CA SER A 180 -2.93 -10.30 10.78
C SER A 180 -3.69 -11.28 9.89
N GLY A 181 -3.45 -11.20 8.61
CA GLY A 181 -3.95 -12.17 7.67
C GLY A 181 -3.67 -11.76 6.23
N GLN A 182 -4.10 -12.61 5.32
CA GLN A 182 -3.96 -12.45 3.89
C GLN A 182 -5.27 -12.83 3.23
N ASP A 183 -5.71 -11.99 2.29
CA ASP A 183 -6.83 -12.25 1.40
C ASP A 183 -6.29 -12.51 0.00
N SER A 184 -6.45 -13.74 -0.50
CA SER A 184 -5.94 -14.16 -1.80
C SER A 184 -7.06 -14.27 -2.82
N HIS A 185 -6.86 -13.65 -3.98
CA HIS A 185 -7.84 -13.64 -5.07
C HIS A 185 -7.47 -14.66 -6.16
N ASN A 186 -8.48 -15.20 -6.85
CA ASN A 186 -8.31 -16.24 -7.89
C ASN A 186 -7.47 -15.75 -9.08
N ASP A 187 -7.46 -14.45 -9.34
CA ASP A 187 -6.70 -13.77 -10.38
C ASP A 187 -5.31 -13.31 -9.89
N LYS A 188 -4.77 -14.06 -8.91
CA LYS A 188 -3.37 -14.09 -8.44
C LYS A 188 -2.83 -12.75 -7.96
N TRP A 189 -3.62 -12.06 -7.15
CA TRP A 189 -3.15 -10.96 -6.33
C TRP A 189 -3.70 -11.13 -4.92
N SER A 190 -3.08 -10.46 -3.94
CA SER A 190 -3.51 -10.55 -2.56
C SER A 190 -3.35 -9.25 -1.80
N THR A 191 -4.18 -9.10 -0.76
CA THR A 191 -3.97 -8.10 0.29
C THR A 191 -3.39 -8.77 1.53
N ILE A 192 -2.43 -8.14 2.20
CA ILE A 192 -1.86 -8.65 3.46
C ILE A 192 -1.92 -7.56 4.53
N VAL A 193 -2.43 -7.92 5.71
CA VAL A 193 -2.35 -7.08 6.92
C VAL A 193 -1.36 -7.70 7.88
N ARG A 194 -0.33 -6.93 8.25
CA ARG A 194 0.71 -7.37 9.19
C ARG A 194 1.43 -6.22 9.86
N TRP A 195 2.11 -6.52 10.96
CA TRP A 195 3.11 -5.62 11.50
C TRP A 195 4.29 -5.51 10.54
N HIS A 196 4.76 -4.29 10.39
CA HIS A 196 5.95 -3.93 9.64
C HIS A 196 6.48 -2.62 10.19
N LYS A 197 7.80 -2.44 10.28
CA LYS A 197 8.35 -1.16 10.71
C LYS A 197 8.13 -0.10 9.61
N CYS A 198 7.28 0.89 9.89
CA CYS A 198 7.33 2.18 9.24
C CYS A 198 8.48 2.98 9.89
#